data_AF-A0A353YCW2-F1
#
_entry.id   AF-A0A353YCW2-F1
#
_cell.length_a   1.000
_cell.length_b   1.000
_cell.length_c   1.000
_cell.angle_alpha   90.00
_cell.angle_beta   90.00
_cell.angle_gamma   90.00
#
_symmetry.space_group_name_H-M   'P 1'
#
loop_
_entity.id
_entity.type
_entity.pdbx_description
1 polymer ?
#
loop_
_entity_poly.entity_id
_entity_poly.type
_entity_poly.pdbx_seq_one_letter_code
_entity_poly.pdbx_strand_id
1 'polypeptide(L)'
;MATAAGWLAASAYGASADVAVSGSFLAAKDCPAFQSFRKATNPGGIKIVAGHSYPLLAKNAPEASHYRVRVEGAEPPERWVSVDCGSYSDEGASGDLQNSRAGGGPSEGRPAEAVLSLGWEPGFCEGHTDKAECADQTLDHFDATHFTLHGLWPQPRRREYCNVSPALIDTDRKRDWQALPEVDLDAATRAHLVTAMPGTQSFLDRHEWIRHGTCYAPGDAETYFREALSLLDEVNGSAVQALFAANIGQEITVGAVRGAFDAAFGPGAGDRVRLSCKRHGSRRLITEVTIGLVAQPGDSNRLADLIKASAATDPGCPSGIIDPVGFQ
;
A
#
# COMPACT_ATOMS: atom_id res chain seq x y z
N MET A 1 -5.85 -74.40 28.82
CA MET A 1 -6.58 -73.14 28.58
C MET A 1 -5.59 -72.00 28.74
N ALA A 2 -5.13 -71.39 27.65
CA ALA A 2 -4.26 -70.22 27.67
C ALA A 2 -4.86 -69.20 26.70
N THR A 3 -5.37 -68.10 27.25
CA THR A 3 -6.04 -67.01 26.54
C THR A 3 -5.01 -66.08 25.91
N ALA A 4 -5.06 -65.95 24.58
CA ALA A 4 -4.35 -64.91 23.84
C ALA A 4 -5.08 -63.57 24.00
N ALA A 5 -4.40 -62.57 24.55
CA ALA A 5 -4.89 -61.19 24.61
C ALA A 5 -4.47 -60.45 23.34
N GLY A 6 -5.39 -60.32 22.39
CA GLY A 6 -5.21 -59.47 21.21
C GLY A 6 -5.40 -58.00 21.56
N TRP A 7 -4.38 -57.19 21.30
CA TRP A 7 -4.46 -55.73 21.39
C TRP A 7 -5.11 -55.19 20.10
N LEU A 8 -6.36 -54.76 20.20
CA LEU A 8 -7.01 -53.95 19.18
C LEU A 8 -6.52 -52.50 19.32
N ALA A 9 -5.66 -52.08 18.40
CA ALA A 9 -5.34 -50.66 18.24
C ALA A 9 -6.58 -49.95 17.66
N ALA A 10 -7.28 -49.19 18.50
CA ALA A 10 -8.31 -48.28 18.05
C ALA A 10 -7.65 -47.04 17.44
N SER A 11 -7.52 -47.01 16.11
CA SER A 11 -7.20 -45.79 15.37
C SER A 11 -8.40 -44.85 15.46
N ALA A 12 -8.33 -43.88 16.37
CA ALA A 12 -9.26 -42.76 16.38
C ALA A 12 -8.99 -41.90 15.13
N TYR A 13 -9.76 -42.13 14.06
CA TYR A 13 -9.89 -41.15 12.99
C TYR A 13 -10.67 -39.96 13.55
N GLY A 14 -9.95 -38.88 13.87
CA GLY A 14 -10.57 -37.60 14.15
C GLY A 14 -11.36 -37.18 12.91
N ALA A 15 -12.68 -37.13 13.02
CA ALA A 15 -13.52 -36.48 12.03
C ALA A 15 -13.30 -34.97 12.18
N SER A 16 -12.38 -34.40 11.41
CA SER A 16 -12.24 -32.95 11.30
C SER A 16 -13.49 -32.40 10.60
N ALA A 17 -14.28 -31.59 11.32
CA ALA A 17 -15.52 -30.99 10.81
C ALA A 17 -15.27 -29.89 9.74
N ASP A 18 -14.02 -29.45 9.63
CA ASP A 18 -13.54 -28.48 8.68
C ASP A 18 -12.03 -28.71 8.42
N VAL A 19 -11.61 -28.49 7.17
CA VAL A 19 -10.20 -28.53 6.76
C VAL A 19 -9.66 -27.13 6.97
N ALA A 20 -8.78 -26.95 7.94
CA ALA A 20 -8.13 -25.67 8.20
C ALA A 20 -7.31 -25.26 6.96
N VAL A 21 -7.57 -24.05 6.46
CA VAL A 21 -6.87 -23.45 5.33
C VAL A 21 -6.70 -21.97 5.63
N SER A 22 -5.53 -21.42 5.31
CA SER A 22 -5.23 -20.00 5.48
C SER A 22 -5.06 -19.33 4.13
N GLY A 23 -5.60 -18.12 4.01
CA GLY A 23 -5.56 -17.35 2.78
C GLY A 23 -6.76 -16.40 2.71
N SER A 24 -7.25 -16.14 1.51
CA SER A 24 -8.36 -15.22 1.30
C SER A 24 -9.44 -15.80 0.40
N PHE A 25 -10.68 -15.39 0.63
CA PHE A 25 -11.83 -15.67 -0.22
C PHE A 25 -12.29 -14.37 -0.85
N LEU A 26 -12.16 -14.24 -2.16
CA LEU A 26 -12.65 -13.10 -2.94
C LEU A 26 -14.08 -13.40 -3.40
N ALA A 27 -15.04 -12.62 -2.90
CA ALA A 27 -16.43 -12.72 -3.32
C ALA A 27 -16.60 -12.20 -4.75
N ALA A 28 -17.09 -13.04 -5.66
CA ALA A 28 -17.43 -12.67 -7.03
C ALA A 28 -18.84 -12.09 -7.15
N LYS A 29 -19.72 -12.35 -6.17
CA LYS A 29 -21.08 -11.84 -6.11
C LYS A 29 -21.56 -11.70 -4.67
N ASP A 30 -22.58 -10.87 -4.48
CA ASP A 30 -23.25 -10.74 -3.19
C ASP A 30 -23.89 -12.07 -2.79
N CYS A 31 -23.53 -12.58 -1.62
CA CYS A 31 -23.99 -13.88 -1.15
C CYS A 31 -24.32 -13.86 0.35
N PRO A 32 -25.32 -14.63 0.80
CA PRO A 32 -25.56 -14.81 2.22
C PRO A 32 -24.36 -15.51 2.89
N ALA A 33 -23.97 -15.02 4.06
CA ALA A 33 -22.90 -15.56 4.87
C ALA A 33 -23.50 -16.17 6.14
N PHE A 34 -23.69 -17.48 6.15
CA PHE A 34 -24.45 -18.17 7.21
C PHE A 34 -23.59 -18.47 8.43
N GLN A 35 -24.15 -18.34 9.62
CA GLN A 35 -23.56 -18.98 10.81
C GLN A 35 -23.62 -20.51 10.68
N SER A 36 -24.73 -21.03 10.13
CA SER A 36 -24.88 -22.45 9.79
C SER A 36 -25.60 -22.60 8.46
N PHE A 37 -24.87 -22.95 7.40
CA PHE A 37 -25.46 -23.17 6.08
C PHE A 37 -26.41 -24.38 6.06
N ARG A 38 -26.12 -25.43 6.83
CA ARG A 38 -26.98 -26.62 6.95
C ARG A 38 -28.34 -26.32 7.59
N LYS A 39 -28.39 -25.36 8.53
CA LYS A 39 -29.62 -24.92 9.20
C LYS A 39 -30.18 -23.61 8.63
N ALA A 40 -29.62 -23.12 7.51
CA ALA A 40 -29.92 -21.81 6.93
C ALA A 40 -29.95 -20.66 7.95
N THR A 41 -29.14 -20.74 9.00
CA THR A 41 -29.14 -19.79 10.12
C THR A 41 -28.19 -18.64 9.83
N ASN A 42 -28.71 -17.42 9.70
CA ASN A 42 -27.94 -16.21 9.42
C ASN A 42 -28.38 -15.03 10.31
N PRO A 43 -27.99 -15.00 11.60
CA PRO A 43 -28.25 -13.86 12.47
C PRO A 43 -27.59 -12.62 11.89
N GLY A 44 -28.33 -11.51 11.87
CA GLY A 44 -27.92 -10.24 11.27
C GLY A 44 -28.07 -10.16 9.75
N GLY A 45 -28.55 -11.22 9.09
CA GLY A 45 -28.74 -11.21 7.63
C GLY A 45 -27.45 -10.93 6.84
N ILE A 46 -26.32 -11.38 7.39
CA ILE A 46 -24.98 -11.03 6.92
C ILE A 46 -24.80 -11.52 5.49
N LYS A 47 -24.17 -10.66 4.68
CA LYS A 47 -23.80 -10.96 3.31
C LYS A 47 -22.32 -10.66 3.11
N ILE A 48 -21.70 -11.45 2.26
CA ILE A 48 -20.47 -11.05 1.57
C ILE A 48 -20.85 -10.21 0.35
N VAL A 49 -19.99 -9.27 -0.01
CA VAL A 49 -20.22 -8.26 -1.06
C VAL A 49 -19.27 -8.53 -2.21
N ALA A 50 -19.77 -8.46 -3.45
CA ALA A 50 -18.96 -8.64 -4.65
C ALA A 50 -17.73 -7.72 -4.65
N GLY A 51 -16.57 -8.26 -5.02
CA GLY A 51 -15.28 -7.56 -5.01
C GLY A 51 -14.60 -7.46 -3.64
N HIS A 52 -15.25 -7.86 -2.54
CA HIS A 52 -14.63 -7.88 -1.21
C HIS A 52 -13.89 -9.20 -0.96
N SER A 53 -12.70 -9.08 -0.38
CA SER A 53 -11.89 -10.20 0.10
C SER A 53 -12.10 -10.41 1.60
N TYR A 54 -12.35 -11.66 2.00
CA TYR A 54 -12.56 -12.07 3.38
C TYR A 54 -11.46 -13.05 3.80
N PRO A 55 -10.93 -12.97 5.03
CA PRO A 55 -9.99 -13.97 5.52
C PRO A 55 -10.59 -15.37 5.43
N LEU A 56 -9.92 -16.29 4.74
CA LEU A 56 -10.29 -17.69 4.68
C LEU A 56 -9.75 -18.40 5.93
N LEU A 57 -10.64 -19.14 6.60
CA LEU A 57 -10.33 -19.86 7.83
C LEU A 57 -10.33 -21.38 7.62
N ALA A 58 -11.25 -21.88 6.78
CA ALA A 58 -11.40 -23.32 6.55
C ALA A 58 -12.27 -23.65 5.32
N LYS A 59 -12.27 -24.93 4.95
CA LYS A 59 -13.23 -25.58 4.04
C LYS A 59 -14.10 -26.57 4.81
N ASN A 60 -15.34 -26.80 4.39
CA ASN A 60 -16.20 -27.79 5.05
C ASN A 60 -15.82 -29.26 4.77
N ALA A 61 -15.03 -29.51 3.71
CA ALA A 61 -14.51 -30.80 3.27
C ALA A 61 -13.34 -30.57 2.29
N PRO A 62 -12.54 -31.60 1.93
CA PRO A 62 -11.50 -31.48 0.90
C PRO A 62 -12.04 -30.93 -0.43
N GLU A 63 -13.14 -31.53 -0.92
CA GLU A 63 -13.97 -31.00 -2.00
C GLU A 63 -15.02 -30.07 -1.38
N ALA A 64 -14.68 -28.79 -1.27
CA ALA A 64 -15.50 -27.82 -0.56
C ALA A 64 -16.82 -27.55 -1.31
N SER A 65 -17.93 -27.54 -0.57
CA SER A 65 -19.15 -26.86 -1.02
C SER A 65 -19.32 -25.48 -0.38
N HIS A 66 -18.64 -25.25 0.75
CA HIS A 66 -18.63 -23.99 1.47
C HIS A 66 -17.25 -23.68 2.04
N TYR A 67 -16.90 -22.40 2.02
CA TYR A 67 -15.74 -21.85 2.71
C TYR A 67 -16.15 -21.16 4.00
N ARG A 68 -15.32 -21.28 5.04
CA ARG A 68 -15.46 -20.56 6.29
C ARG A 68 -14.60 -19.32 6.21
N VAL A 69 -15.23 -18.15 6.26
CA VAL A 69 -14.58 -16.84 6.17
C VAL A 69 -14.83 -16.03 7.43
N ARG A 70 -13.97 -15.05 7.71
CA ARG A 70 -14.24 -14.03 8.74
C ARG A 70 -14.91 -12.82 8.12
N VAL A 71 -16.08 -12.44 8.65
CA VAL A 71 -16.82 -11.22 8.29
C VAL A 71 -16.83 -10.31 9.51
N GLU A 72 -16.07 -9.23 9.46
CA GLU A 72 -16.03 -8.23 10.53
C GLU A 72 -17.40 -7.57 10.73
N GLY A 73 -17.81 -7.41 11.99
CA GLY A 73 -19.13 -6.87 12.36
C GLY A 73 -20.28 -7.88 12.34
N ALA A 74 -20.02 -9.15 12.00
CA ALA A 74 -20.98 -10.24 12.15
C ALA A 74 -20.87 -10.89 13.54
N GLU A 75 -22.00 -11.30 14.13
CA GLU A 75 -22.02 -12.03 15.41
C GLU A 75 -22.65 -13.42 15.25
N PRO A 76 -21.86 -14.53 15.25
CA PRO A 76 -20.39 -14.57 15.32
C PRO A 76 -19.72 -14.12 14.00
N PRO A 77 -18.41 -13.76 14.01
CA PRO A 77 -17.71 -13.25 12.84
C PRO A 77 -17.35 -14.34 11.82
N GLU A 78 -17.25 -15.61 12.23
CA GLU A 78 -17.02 -16.72 11.30
C GLU A 78 -18.32 -17.09 10.57
N ARG A 79 -18.30 -17.00 9.24
CA ARG A 79 -19.45 -17.27 8.38
C ARG A 79 -19.10 -18.25 7.26
N TRP A 80 -20.09 -19.06 6.89
CA TRP A 80 -20.02 -20.01 5.78
C TRP A 80 -20.61 -19.38 4.53
N VAL A 81 -19.84 -19.45 3.45
CA VAL A 81 -20.22 -18.94 2.11
C VAL A 81 -20.07 -20.06 1.08
N SER A 82 -20.99 -20.13 0.11
CA SER A 82 -20.94 -21.15 -0.95
C SER A 82 -19.71 -20.96 -1.82
N VAL A 83 -19.17 -22.06 -2.35
CA VAL A 83 -18.10 -22.01 -3.37
C VAL A 83 -18.51 -21.24 -4.63
N ASP A 84 -19.80 -21.18 -4.95
CA ASP A 84 -20.30 -20.44 -6.12
C ASP A 84 -20.26 -18.92 -5.95
N CYS A 85 -19.91 -18.46 -4.75
CA CYS A 85 -19.91 -17.04 -4.39
C CYS A 85 -18.57 -16.35 -4.65
N GLY A 86 -17.54 -17.09 -5.04
CA GLY A 86 -16.21 -16.53 -5.17
C GLY A 86 -15.13 -17.59 -5.36
N SER A 87 -13.89 -17.13 -5.36
CA SER A 87 -12.70 -17.97 -5.43
C SER A 87 -11.84 -17.75 -4.19
N TYR A 88 -11.05 -18.75 -3.82
CA TYR A 88 -10.11 -18.62 -2.72
C TYR A 88 -8.68 -18.89 -3.19
N SER A 89 -7.71 -18.28 -2.53
CA SER A 89 -6.30 -18.67 -2.60
C SER A 89 -5.90 -19.35 -1.30
N ASP A 90 -5.17 -20.45 -1.42
CA ASP A 90 -4.49 -21.11 -0.30
C ASP A 90 -3.06 -20.59 -0.25
N GLU A 91 -2.58 -20.17 0.92
CA GLU A 91 -1.17 -19.78 1.09
C GLU A 91 -0.23 -21.01 1.08
N GLY A 92 -0.77 -22.25 1.07
CA GLY A 92 0.02 -23.49 1.12
C GLY A 92 0.14 -24.31 -0.17
N ALA A 93 -0.51 -23.95 -1.30
CA ALA A 93 -0.56 -24.76 -2.51
C ALA A 93 0.15 -24.11 -3.71
N SER A 94 1.46 -23.90 -3.60
CA SER A 94 2.33 -23.67 -4.75
C SER A 94 2.79 -25.03 -5.30
N GLY A 95 2.07 -25.59 -6.26
CA GLY A 95 2.43 -26.84 -6.91
C GLY A 95 1.64 -27.07 -8.19
N ASP A 96 2.26 -26.72 -9.31
CA ASP A 96 1.95 -27.07 -10.70
C ASP A 96 0.51 -26.88 -11.20
N LEU A 97 0.35 -26.03 -12.22
CA LEU A 97 0.04 -26.48 -13.58
C LEU A 97 0.18 -25.28 -14.55
N GLN A 98 1.28 -25.29 -15.31
CA GLN A 98 1.32 -24.62 -16.60
C GLN A 98 0.35 -25.34 -17.56
N ASN A 99 -0.60 -24.60 -18.13
CA ASN A 99 -0.73 -24.38 -19.58
C ASN A 99 -2.21 -24.08 -19.96
N SER A 100 -2.36 -23.13 -20.89
CA SER A 100 -3.54 -22.84 -21.72
C SER A 100 -4.66 -21.97 -21.11
N ARG A 101 -4.61 -20.67 -21.38
CA ARG A 101 -5.36 -20.06 -22.50
C ARG A 101 -5.03 -18.57 -22.62
N ALA A 102 -4.58 -18.20 -23.81
CA ALA A 102 -4.57 -16.82 -24.28
C ALA A 102 -6.01 -16.27 -24.24
N GLY A 103 -6.18 -15.17 -23.52
CA GLY A 103 -7.39 -14.38 -23.43
C GLY A 103 -7.01 -13.03 -22.84
N GLY A 104 -6.61 -12.10 -23.70
CA GLY A 104 -6.24 -10.75 -23.31
C GLY A 104 -7.43 -9.99 -22.74
N GLY A 105 -7.41 -9.83 -21.42
CA GLY A 105 -8.01 -8.70 -20.71
C GLY A 105 -6.90 -8.06 -19.87
N PRO A 106 -7.01 -6.76 -19.49
CA PRO A 106 -6.03 -6.16 -18.59
C PRO A 106 -6.04 -6.97 -17.31
N SER A 107 -4.90 -7.53 -16.92
CA SER A 107 -4.76 -8.11 -15.58
C SER A 107 -5.09 -7.00 -14.59
N GLU A 108 -6.20 -7.11 -13.85
CA GLU A 108 -6.43 -6.26 -12.68
C GLU A 108 -5.25 -6.53 -11.74
N GLY A 109 -4.33 -5.57 -11.66
CA GLY A 109 -3.12 -5.71 -10.84
C GLY A 109 -3.49 -5.97 -9.37
N ARG A 110 -2.53 -6.46 -8.59
CA ARG A 110 -2.77 -6.70 -7.17
C ARG A 110 -3.04 -5.38 -6.45
N PRO A 111 -3.94 -5.32 -5.46
CA PRO A 111 -4.08 -4.13 -4.63
C PRO A 111 -2.71 -3.65 -4.14
N ALA A 112 -2.48 -2.34 -4.18
CA ALA A 112 -1.25 -1.79 -3.65
C ALA A 112 -1.09 -2.22 -2.18
N GLU A 113 0.10 -2.71 -1.84
CA GLU A 113 0.53 -3.05 -0.47
C GLU A 113 1.35 -1.91 0.15
N ALA A 114 1.86 -1.01 -0.67
CA ALA A 114 2.46 0.26 -0.27
C ALA A 114 2.14 1.37 -1.28
N VAL A 115 2.22 2.63 -0.84
CA VAL A 115 2.15 3.83 -1.69
C VAL A 115 3.39 4.66 -1.45
N LEU A 116 4.19 4.88 -2.48
CA LEU A 116 5.26 5.88 -2.45
C LEU A 116 4.65 7.27 -2.73
N SER A 117 4.90 8.22 -1.85
CA SER A 117 4.43 9.60 -1.96
C SER A 117 5.61 10.55 -2.14
N LEU A 118 5.59 11.31 -3.22
CA LEU A 118 6.65 12.22 -3.64
C LEU A 118 6.10 13.63 -3.75
N GLY A 119 6.73 14.59 -3.06
CA GLY A 119 6.36 16.00 -3.07
C GLY A 119 6.95 16.76 -4.26
N TRP A 120 6.23 17.80 -4.67
CA TRP A 120 6.81 18.93 -5.40
C TRP A 120 6.83 20.14 -4.46
N GLU A 121 7.97 20.37 -3.82
CA GLU A 121 8.08 21.26 -2.66
C GLU A 121 7.62 22.69 -2.92
N PRO A 122 7.99 23.35 -4.04
CA PRO A 122 7.55 24.73 -4.27
C PRO A 122 6.02 24.87 -4.28
N GLY A 123 5.34 23.93 -4.94
CA GLY A 123 3.88 23.92 -5.02
C GLY A 123 3.21 23.59 -3.69
N PHE A 124 3.86 22.80 -2.83
CA PHE A 124 3.43 22.58 -1.46
C PHE A 124 3.56 23.88 -0.64
N CYS A 125 4.70 24.56 -0.75
CA CYS A 125 5.02 25.72 0.07
C CYS A 125 4.12 26.94 -0.12
N GLU A 126 3.49 27.11 -1.29
CA GLU A 126 2.47 28.15 -1.51
C GLU A 126 1.31 28.09 -0.49
N GLY A 127 0.98 26.90 0.02
CA GLY A 127 -0.05 26.71 1.04
C GLY A 127 0.48 26.65 2.49
N HIS A 128 1.80 26.70 2.68
CA HIS A 128 2.49 26.26 3.91
C HIS A 128 3.66 27.18 4.28
N THR A 129 3.48 28.50 4.14
CA THR A 129 4.51 29.51 4.42
C THR A 129 4.98 29.54 5.88
N ASP A 130 4.25 28.89 6.79
CA ASP A 130 4.58 28.73 8.21
C ASP A 130 5.60 27.61 8.49
N LYS A 131 5.89 26.77 7.51
CA LYS A 131 6.84 25.65 7.63
C LYS A 131 8.29 26.11 7.46
N ALA A 132 9.18 25.52 8.24
CA ALA A 132 10.60 25.88 8.24
C ALA A 132 11.23 25.69 6.85
N GLU A 133 10.98 24.54 6.24
CA GLU A 133 11.41 24.17 4.89
C GLU A 133 10.91 25.16 3.82
N CYS A 134 9.69 25.68 3.98
CA CYS A 134 9.12 26.64 3.05
C CYS A 134 9.61 28.07 3.22
N ALA A 135 9.99 28.44 4.44
CA ALA A 135 10.63 29.72 4.73
C ALA A 135 12.08 29.77 4.22
N ASP A 136 12.76 28.61 4.17
CA ASP A 136 14.16 28.46 3.76
C ASP A 136 14.33 28.08 2.28
N GLN A 137 13.26 28.02 1.49
CA GLN A 137 13.35 27.61 0.08
C GLN A 137 14.27 28.53 -0.75
N THR A 138 15.16 27.95 -1.55
CA THR A 138 16.02 28.68 -2.49
C THR A 138 16.16 27.93 -3.82
N LEU A 139 16.58 28.63 -4.88
CA LEU A 139 16.80 28.02 -6.20
C LEU A 139 17.96 27.02 -6.22
N ASP A 140 18.86 27.08 -5.24
CA ASP A 140 20.03 26.20 -5.15
C ASP A 140 19.75 24.90 -4.37
N HIS A 141 18.57 24.80 -3.73
CA HIS A 141 18.19 23.60 -3.01
C HIS A 141 17.75 22.47 -3.95
N PHE A 142 17.90 21.23 -3.49
CA PHE A 142 17.57 20.03 -4.27
C PHE A 142 16.11 19.99 -4.72
N ASP A 143 15.22 20.34 -3.80
CA ASP A 143 13.76 20.41 -3.93
C ASP A 143 13.26 21.53 -4.87
N ALA A 144 14.14 22.43 -5.31
CA ALA A 144 13.82 23.43 -6.33
C ALA A 144 13.54 22.81 -7.72
N THR A 145 14.14 21.64 -7.98
CA THR A 145 14.12 21.00 -9.31
C THR A 145 13.87 19.49 -9.27
N HIS A 146 13.83 18.87 -8.09
CA HIS A 146 13.64 17.43 -7.92
C HIS A 146 12.40 17.15 -7.09
N PHE A 147 11.88 15.92 -7.21
CA PHE A 147 10.88 15.44 -6.27
C PHE A 147 11.51 15.23 -4.90
N THR A 148 10.71 15.48 -3.86
CA THR A 148 11.08 15.22 -2.46
C THR A 148 10.36 13.98 -1.93
N LEU A 149 10.96 13.26 -0.99
CA LEU A 149 10.27 12.17 -0.30
C LEU A 149 9.25 12.78 0.66
N HIS A 150 7.97 12.48 0.46
CA HIS A 150 6.94 12.71 1.49
C HIS A 150 6.87 11.47 2.39
N GLY A 151 6.73 10.27 1.82
CA GLY A 151 6.70 9.05 2.62
C GLY A 151 6.42 7.78 1.84
N LEU A 152 6.48 6.64 2.54
CA LEU A 152 6.18 5.32 2.00
C LEU A 152 5.12 4.65 2.88
N TRP A 153 3.88 4.60 2.39
CA TRP A 153 2.74 4.32 3.23
C TRP A 153 2.22 2.90 3.04
N PRO A 154 2.27 2.04 4.07
CA PRO A 154 1.69 0.71 4.00
C PRO A 154 0.19 0.80 3.68
N GLN A 155 -0.26 -0.12 2.84
CA GLN A 155 -1.66 -0.26 2.49
C GLN A 155 -2.27 -1.50 3.13
N PRO A 156 -3.60 -1.50 3.31
CA PRO A 156 -4.52 -0.37 3.09
C PRO A 156 -4.30 0.74 4.13
N ARG A 157 -4.71 1.99 3.82
CA ARG A 157 -4.52 3.21 4.67
C ARG A 157 -4.83 3.07 6.17
N ARG A 158 -5.64 2.09 6.58
CA ARG A 158 -5.88 1.76 8.01
C ARG A 158 -4.71 1.08 8.72
N ARG A 159 -3.71 0.61 7.97
CA ARG A 159 -2.46 0.04 8.48
C ARG A 159 -1.54 1.21 8.82
N GLU A 160 -1.71 1.77 10.00
CA GLU A 160 -0.88 2.85 10.53
C GLU A 160 -0.62 2.59 12.01
N TYR A 161 0.46 3.17 12.56
CA TYR A 161 0.85 3.09 13.96
C TYR A 161 1.06 1.65 14.49
N CYS A 162 1.81 0.82 13.76
CA CYS A 162 2.05 -0.57 14.16
C CYS A 162 2.96 -0.65 15.39
N ASN A 163 2.47 -1.25 16.48
CA ASN A 163 3.21 -1.36 17.76
C ASN A 163 3.61 0.00 18.37
N VAL A 164 2.86 1.06 18.10
CA VAL A 164 3.11 2.40 18.66
C VAL A 164 2.25 2.62 19.91
N SER A 165 2.82 3.25 20.94
CA SER A 165 2.09 3.53 22.17
C SER A 165 1.00 4.61 21.94
N PRO A 166 -0.15 4.55 22.66
CA PRO A 166 -1.20 5.57 22.53
C PRO A 166 -0.72 7.01 22.78
N ALA A 167 0.27 7.19 23.65
CA ALA A 167 0.86 8.51 23.92
C ALA A 167 1.57 9.07 22.69
N LEU A 168 2.36 8.26 21.99
CA LEU A 168 3.03 8.69 20.76
C LEU A 168 2.04 8.93 19.61
N ILE A 169 0.97 8.13 19.52
CA ILE A 169 -0.11 8.36 18.55
C ILE A 169 -0.81 9.71 18.82
N ASP A 170 -1.06 10.05 20.08
CA ASP A 170 -1.65 11.33 20.46
C ASP A 170 -0.73 12.52 20.16
N THR A 171 0.57 12.40 20.47
CA THR A 171 1.59 13.38 20.09
C THR A 171 1.63 13.61 18.58
N ASP A 172 1.64 12.53 17.78
CA ASP A 172 1.65 12.59 16.32
C ASP A 172 0.41 13.30 15.76
N ARG A 173 -0.78 12.92 16.24
CA ARG A 173 -2.07 13.50 15.82
C ARG A 173 -2.20 14.98 16.17
N LYS A 174 -1.55 15.43 17.23
CA LYS A 174 -1.46 16.85 17.61
C LYS A 174 -0.47 17.65 16.76
N ARG A 175 0.25 16.99 15.85
CA ARG A 175 1.34 17.56 15.04
C ARG A 175 2.52 18.08 15.87
N ASP A 176 2.69 17.55 17.08
CA ASP A 176 3.85 17.84 17.92
C ASP A 176 5.00 16.89 17.55
N TRP A 177 5.41 16.94 16.28
CA TRP A 177 6.37 16.00 15.72
C TRP A 177 7.77 16.16 16.32
N GLN A 178 8.11 17.34 16.82
CA GLN A 178 9.33 17.58 17.57
C GLN A 178 9.41 16.74 18.86
N ALA A 179 8.26 16.47 19.50
CA ALA A 179 8.19 15.66 20.71
C ALA A 179 8.18 14.14 20.44
N LEU A 180 8.07 13.72 19.18
CA LEU A 180 8.25 12.31 18.81
C LEU A 180 9.72 11.90 18.94
N PRO A 181 10.02 10.60 19.17
CA PRO A 181 11.39 10.10 19.18
C PRO A 181 12.13 10.45 17.88
N GLU A 182 13.42 10.77 18.01
CA GLU A 182 14.29 10.88 16.85
C GLU A 182 14.38 9.53 16.13
N VAL A 183 14.36 9.57 14.80
CA VAL A 183 14.51 8.38 13.96
C VAL A 183 15.96 7.91 14.08
N ASP A 184 16.21 6.63 14.34
CA ASP A 184 17.57 6.09 14.38
C ASP A 184 18.02 5.73 12.95
N LEU A 185 18.98 6.50 12.39
CA LEU A 185 19.52 6.31 11.03
C LEU A 185 21.03 6.45 11.05
N ASP A 186 21.70 5.71 10.16
CA ASP A 186 23.11 5.89 9.89
C ASP A 186 23.39 7.27 9.26
N ALA A 187 24.62 7.77 9.44
CA ALA A 187 24.99 9.12 9.00
C ALA A 187 24.76 9.36 7.49
N ALA A 188 24.97 8.33 6.66
CA ALA A 188 24.75 8.43 5.21
C ALA A 188 23.27 8.56 4.87
N THR A 189 22.42 7.71 5.44
CA THR A 189 20.96 7.74 5.25
C THR A 189 20.36 9.03 5.80
N ARG A 190 20.84 9.48 6.98
CA ARG A 190 20.49 10.80 7.54
C ARG A 190 20.81 11.94 6.59
N ALA A 191 22.03 12.00 6.07
CA ALA A 191 22.47 13.08 5.17
C ALA A 191 21.63 13.11 3.89
N HIS A 192 21.37 11.93 3.30
CA HIS A 192 20.53 11.84 2.12
C HIS A 192 19.08 12.25 2.42
N LEU A 193 18.50 11.78 3.53
CA LEU A 193 17.14 12.12 3.93
C LEU A 193 16.95 13.63 4.13
N VAL A 194 17.89 14.32 4.76
CA VAL A 194 17.79 15.79 4.97
C VAL A 194 17.79 16.55 3.63
N THR A 195 18.53 16.08 2.62
CA THR A 195 18.51 16.68 1.28
C THR A 195 17.22 16.35 0.52
N ALA A 196 16.75 15.12 0.61
CA ALA A 196 15.65 14.61 -0.18
C ALA A 196 14.26 14.80 0.46
N MET A 197 14.18 15.11 1.76
CA MET A 197 12.96 15.39 2.51
C MET A 197 13.13 16.72 3.28
N PRO A 198 12.85 17.87 2.64
CA PRO A 198 12.95 19.19 3.29
C PRO A 198 12.14 19.27 4.58
N GLY A 199 10.99 18.59 4.64
CA GLY A 199 10.14 18.48 5.83
C GLY A 199 10.83 17.91 7.08
N THR A 200 12.03 17.34 6.99
CA THR A 200 12.87 17.02 8.17
C THR A 200 13.17 18.26 9.03
N GLN A 201 13.19 19.47 8.44
CA GLN A 201 13.29 20.73 9.19
C GLN A 201 12.09 20.95 10.12
N SER A 202 10.92 20.41 9.75
CA SER A 202 9.69 20.41 10.54
C SER A 202 9.38 19.04 11.16
N PHE A 203 10.37 18.15 11.28
CA PHE A 203 10.25 16.81 11.90
C PHE A 203 9.29 15.84 11.18
N LEU A 204 9.10 16.01 9.86
CA LEU A 204 8.26 15.11 9.06
C LEU A 204 8.77 13.66 9.10
N ASP A 205 10.08 13.44 9.13
CA ASP A 205 10.67 12.10 9.22
C ASP A 205 10.17 11.33 10.46
N ARG A 206 9.98 12.03 11.58
CA ARG A 206 9.44 11.44 12.81
C ARG A 206 7.96 11.06 12.64
N HIS A 207 7.17 11.90 11.99
CA HIS A 207 5.77 11.59 11.63
C HIS A 207 5.69 10.34 10.74
N GLU A 208 6.44 10.35 9.65
CA GLU A 208 6.44 9.28 8.66
C GLU A 208 6.90 7.96 9.27
N TRP A 209 7.92 7.98 10.13
CA TRP A 209 8.32 6.80 10.88
C TRP A 209 7.22 6.30 11.81
N ILE A 210 6.72 7.17 12.71
CA ILE A 210 5.75 6.78 13.75
C ILE A 210 4.46 6.26 13.13
N ARG A 211 3.93 6.95 12.13
CA ARG A 211 2.64 6.62 11.53
C ARG A 211 2.73 5.48 10.52
N HIS A 212 3.79 5.44 9.71
CA HIS A 212 3.89 4.55 8.55
C HIS A 212 5.06 3.56 8.67
N GLY A 213 6.25 4.05 8.97
CA GLY A 213 7.47 3.23 9.03
C GLY A 213 7.44 2.15 10.11
N THR A 214 6.78 2.35 11.25
CA THR A 214 6.64 1.30 12.28
C THR A 214 5.91 0.04 11.80
N CYS A 215 5.17 0.13 10.69
CA CYS A 215 4.51 -1.00 10.03
C CYS A 215 5.41 -1.74 9.02
N TYR A 216 6.66 -1.30 8.86
CA TYR A 216 7.64 -1.78 7.89
C TYR A 216 8.37 -3.06 8.35
N ALA A 217 7.65 -4.03 8.92
CA ALA A 217 8.26 -5.25 9.44
C ALA A 217 8.67 -6.24 8.32
N PRO A 218 9.82 -6.94 8.44
CA PRO A 218 10.72 -6.98 9.59
C PRO A 218 11.77 -5.85 9.66
N GLY A 219 11.72 -4.86 8.76
CA GLY A 219 12.67 -3.74 8.71
C GLY A 219 12.53 -2.72 9.86
N ASP A 220 13.61 -1.97 10.05
CA ASP A 220 13.74 -0.86 10.99
C ASP A 220 13.67 0.50 10.26
N ALA A 221 13.91 1.59 11.00
CA ALA A 221 13.88 2.95 10.45
C ALA A 221 14.93 3.16 9.37
N GLU A 222 16.14 2.64 9.58
CA GLU A 222 17.23 2.67 8.61
C GLU A 222 16.81 2.02 7.29
N THR A 223 16.27 0.81 7.36
CA THR A 223 15.80 0.08 6.17
C THR A 223 14.65 0.81 5.48
N TYR A 224 13.65 1.29 6.25
CA TYR A 224 12.51 2.03 5.71
C TYR A 224 12.92 3.27 4.91
N PHE A 225 13.77 4.11 5.49
CA PHE A 225 14.19 5.35 4.81
C PHE A 225 15.18 5.08 3.68
N ARG A 226 16.12 4.15 3.84
CA ARG A 226 17.07 3.78 2.77
C ARG A 226 16.32 3.30 1.52
N GLU A 227 15.32 2.44 1.69
CA GLU A 227 14.56 1.89 0.56
C GLU A 227 13.60 2.92 -0.04
N ALA A 228 12.94 3.75 0.77
CA ALA A 228 12.12 4.85 0.27
C ALA A 228 12.94 5.86 -0.55
N LEU A 229 14.15 6.21 -0.07
CA LEU A 229 15.09 7.07 -0.78
C LEU A 229 15.58 6.44 -2.07
N SER A 230 15.88 5.13 -2.07
CA SER A 230 16.27 4.43 -3.30
C SER A 230 15.18 4.51 -4.39
N LEU A 231 13.90 4.40 -4.02
CA LEU A 231 12.81 4.55 -4.99
C LEU A 231 12.65 6.00 -5.46
N LEU A 232 12.86 6.97 -4.57
CA LEU A 232 12.88 8.39 -4.95
C LEU A 232 14.00 8.64 -5.97
N ASP A 233 15.20 8.10 -5.74
CA ASP A 233 16.35 8.24 -6.64
C ASP A 233 16.06 7.66 -8.02
N GLU A 234 15.37 6.52 -8.10
CA GLU A 234 14.91 5.96 -9.38
C GLU A 234 13.98 6.94 -10.13
N VAL A 235 13.07 7.63 -9.43
CA VAL A 235 12.20 8.65 -10.04
C VAL A 235 12.99 9.89 -10.45
N ASN A 236 13.86 10.39 -9.58
CA ASN A 236 14.68 11.58 -9.83
C ASN A 236 15.76 11.37 -10.90
N GLY A 237 16.21 10.13 -11.12
CA GLY A 237 17.11 9.74 -12.20
C GLY A 237 16.43 9.43 -13.53
N SER A 238 15.11 9.65 -13.64
CA SER A 238 14.31 9.22 -14.80
C SER A 238 13.76 10.36 -15.67
N ALA A 239 13.09 9.99 -16.76
CA ALA A 239 12.36 10.93 -17.61
C ALA A 239 11.24 11.70 -16.88
N VAL A 240 10.77 11.22 -15.72
CA VAL A 240 9.74 11.88 -14.91
C VAL A 240 10.27 13.17 -14.31
N GLN A 241 11.44 13.15 -13.65
CA GLN A 241 12.06 14.36 -13.10
C GLN A 241 12.48 15.32 -14.21
N ALA A 242 13.05 14.81 -15.31
CA ALA A 242 13.40 15.63 -16.45
C ALA A 242 12.18 16.36 -17.04
N LEU A 243 11.00 15.72 -17.08
CA LEU A 243 9.75 16.35 -17.48
C LEU A 243 9.38 17.51 -16.55
N PHE A 244 9.44 17.30 -15.23
CA PHE A 244 9.10 18.34 -14.25
C PHE A 244 10.07 19.52 -14.32
N ALA A 245 11.38 19.26 -14.27
CA ALA A 245 12.41 20.29 -14.35
C ALA A 245 12.32 21.13 -15.63
N ALA A 246 12.03 20.51 -16.78
CA ALA A 246 11.88 21.21 -18.06
C ALA A 246 10.61 22.07 -18.15
N ASN A 247 9.63 21.85 -17.27
CA ASN A 247 8.32 22.52 -17.31
C ASN A 247 8.04 23.34 -16.05
N ILE A 248 9.05 23.70 -15.26
CA ILE A 248 8.90 24.63 -14.14
C ILE A 248 8.27 25.94 -14.62
N GLY A 249 7.22 26.39 -13.92
CA GLY A 249 6.38 27.54 -14.27
C GLY A 249 5.25 27.24 -15.27
N GLN A 250 5.17 26.03 -15.83
CA GLN A 250 4.20 25.66 -16.86
C GLN A 250 3.16 24.65 -16.35
N GLU A 251 1.99 24.64 -17.01
CA GLU A 251 0.96 23.62 -16.79
C GLU A 251 1.27 22.35 -17.59
N ILE A 252 1.26 21.20 -16.91
CA ILE A 252 1.37 19.87 -17.53
C ILE A 252 0.13 19.04 -17.24
N THR A 253 -0.14 18.05 -18.10
CA THR A 253 -1.28 17.14 -17.93
C THR A 253 -0.88 15.86 -17.19
N VAL A 254 -1.83 15.22 -16.51
CA VAL A 254 -1.61 13.89 -15.92
C VAL A 254 -1.25 12.84 -16.97
N GLY A 255 -1.71 13.00 -18.22
CA GLY A 255 -1.32 12.14 -19.33
C GLY A 255 0.18 12.24 -19.65
N ALA A 256 0.75 13.45 -19.62
CA ALA A 256 2.19 13.65 -19.81
C ALA A 256 3.00 13.01 -18.65
N VAL A 257 2.55 13.20 -17.41
CA VAL A 257 3.19 12.59 -16.23
C VAL A 257 3.14 11.07 -16.33
N ARG A 258 1.96 10.48 -16.55
CA ARG A 258 1.80 9.03 -16.70
C ARG A 258 2.60 8.46 -17.87
N GLY A 259 2.66 9.18 -18.99
CA GLY A 259 3.50 8.80 -20.13
C GLY A 259 5.00 8.81 -19.81
N ALA A 260 5.47 9.75 -18.98
CA ALA A 260 6.86 9.75 -18.51
C ALA A 260 7.15 8.54 -17.60
N PHE A 261 6.21 8.14 -16.74
CA PHE A 261 6.34 6.91 -15.95
C PHE A 261 6.35 5.66 -16.84
N ASP A 262 5.52 5.59 -17.88
CA ASP A 262 5.55 4.48 -18.83
C ASP A 262 6.90 4.38 -19.56
N ALA A 263 7.48 5.52 -19.94
CA ALA A 263 8.77 5.59 -20.60
C ALA A 263 9.93 5.17 -19.67
N ALA A 264 9.87 5.55 -18.39
CA ALA A 264 10.91 5.28 -17.40
C ALA A 264 10.84 3.86 -16.81
N PHE A 265 9.64 3.39 -16.48
CA PHE A 265 9.40 2.19 -15.67
C PHE A 265 8.65 1.08 -16.42
N GLY A 266 8.40 1.29 -17.71
CA GLY A 266 7.80 0.33 -18.62
C GLY A 266 6.31 0.56 -18.86
N PRO A 267 5.77 0.04 -19.99
CA PRO A 267 4.39 0.29 -20.37
C PRO A 267 3.37 -0.12 -19.29
N GLY A 268 2.45 0.80 -18.96
CA GLY A 268 1.40 0.62 -17.96
C GLY A 268 1.80 1.02 -16.53
N ALA A 269 3.05 1.46 -16.32
CA ALA A 269 3.49 2.00 -15.04
C ALA A 269 2.72 3.27 -14.66
N GLY A 270 2.45 4.15 -15.62
CA GLY A 270 1.70 5.39 -15.44
C GLY A 270 0.29 5.16 -14.89
N ASP A 271 -0.34 4.03 -15.18
CA ASP A 271 -1.68 3.72 -14.66
C ASP A 271 -1.74 3.55 -13.13
N ARG A 272 -0.58 3.40 -12.48
CA ARG A 272 -0.42 3.27 -11.02
C ARG A 272 -0.05 4.58 -10.34
N VAL A 273 0.00 5.66 -11.12
CA VAL A 273 0.40 6.99 -10.69
C VAL A 273 -0.82 7.88 -10.56
N ARG A 274 -0.93 8.56 -9.42
CA ARG A 274 -1.94 9.57 -9.16
C ARG A 274 -1.28 10.92 -8.91
N LEU A 275 -1.77 11.94 -9.62
CA LEU A 275 -1.33 13.32 -9.51
C LEU A 275 -2.22 14.09 -8.51
N SER A 276 -1.61 14.65 -7.49
CA SER A 276 -2.25 15.50 -6.49
C SER A 276 -2.00 16.96 -6.81
N CYS A 277 -3.08 17.75 -6.85
CA CYS A 277 -3.01 19.19 -7.05
C CYS A 277 -3.71 19.95 -5.92
N LYS A 278 -3.23 21.17 -5.63
CA LYS A 278 -3.88 22.14 -4.76
C LYS A 278 -4.23 23.41 -5.53
N ARG A 279 -5.23 24.14 -5.04
CA ARG A 279 -5.58 25.45 -5.58
C ARG A 279 -4.94 26.53 -4.73
N HIS A 280 -4.21 27.44 -5.35
CA HIS A 280 -3.71 28.66 -4.75
C HIS A 280 -4.19 29.85 -5.60
N GLY A 281 -5.19 30.58 -5.08
CA GLY A 281 -5.92 31.56 -5.89
C GLY A 281 -6.57 30.94 -7.13
N SER A 282 -6.23 31.45 -8.32
CA SER A 282 -6.68 30.93 -9.61
C SER A 282 -5.81 29.78 -10.14
N ARG A 283 -4.64 29.55 -9.53
CA ARG A 283 -3.65 28.58 -9.99
C ARG A 283 -3.98 27.20 -9.43
N ARG A 284 -3.80 26.16 -10.24
CA ARG A 284 -3.83 24.77 -9.79
C ARG A 284 -2.39 24.26 -9.83
N LEU A 285 -1.80 24.03 -8.66
CA LEU A 285 -0.41 23.62 -8.52
C LEU A 285 -0.35 22.12 -8.32
N ILE A 286 0.60 21.47 -8.98
CA ILE A 286 0.97 20.08 -8.65
C ILE A 286 1.79 20.14 -7.36
N THR A 287 1.37 19.37 -6.37
CA THR A 287 2.02 19.34 -5.06
C THR A 287 2.58 17.97 -4.70
N GLU A 288 2.07 16.91 -5.32
CA GLU A 288 2.46 15.55 -4.98
C GLU A 288 2.14 14.57 -6.12
N VAL A 289 2.97 13.54 -6.25
CA VAL A 289 2.75 12.35 -7.05
C VAL A 289 2.74 11.14 -6.12
N THR A 290 1.73 10.27 -6.25
CA THR A 290 1.64 9.02 -5.49
C THR A 290 1.67 7.82 -6.42
N ILE A 291 2.36 6.76 -6.00
CA ILE A 291 2.64 5.57 -6.82
C ILE A 291 2.24 4.32 -6.02
N GLY A 292 1.35 3.50 -6.56
CA GLY A 292 0.97 2.22 -5.95
C GLY A 292 2.01 1.12 -6.20
N LEU A 293 2.38 0.38 -5.15
CA LEU A 293 3.38 -0.69 -5.16
C LEU A 293 2.79 -1.99 -4.60
N VAL A 294 3.09 -3.15 -5.18
CA VAL A 294 2.58 -4.46 -4.72
C VAL A 294 3.27 -5.06 -3.51
N ALA A 295 4.36 -4.45 -3.07
CA ALA A 295 5.11 -4.93 -1.94
C ALA A 295 5.84 -3.76 -1.31
N GLN A 296 6.32 -3.98 -0.09
CA GLN A 296 7.40 -3.17 0.43
C GLN A 296 8.61 -3.30 -0.52
N PRO A 297 9.33 -2.20 -0.80
CA PRO A 297 10.62 -2.30 -1.45
C PRO A 297 11.58 -3.18 -0.64
N GLY A 298 12.64 -3.61 -1.29
CA GLY A 298 13.67 -4.46 -0.73
C GLY A 298 14.90 -4.34 -1.59
N ASP A 299 16.07 -4.70 -1.06
CA ASP A 299 17.38 -4.56 -1.75
C ASP A 299 17.46 -5.18 -3.17
N SER A 300 16.50 -6.01 -3.57
CA SER A 300 16.46 -6.69 -4.88
C SER A 300 15.37 -6.22 -5.85
N ASN A 301 14.41 -5.40 -5.41
CA ASN A 301 13.22 -5.06 -6.20
C ASN A 301 13.31 -3.62 -6.67
N ARG A 302 13.34 -3.40 -7.99
CA ARG A 302 13.35 -2.06 -8.58
C ARG A 302 11.96 -1.47 -8.63
N LEU A 303 11.85 -0.14 -8.69
CA LEU A 303 10.57 0.56 -8.80
C LEU A 303 9.74 0.04 -9.97
N ALA A 304 10.37 -0.22 -11.12
CA ALA A 304 9.70 -0.77 -12.30
C ALA A 304 8.95 -2.09 -12.02
N ASP A 305 9.53 -2.96 -11.20
CA ASP A 305 8.94 -4.27 -10.86
C ASP A 305 7.76 -4.08 -9.88
N LEU A 306 7.91 -3.18 -8.90
CA LEU A 306 6.92 -2.89 -7.88
C LEU A 306 5.67 -2.19 -8.43
N ILE A 307 5.85 -1.23 -9.35
CA ILE A 307 4.75 -0.47 -9.97
C ILE A 307 3.91 -1.38 -10.86
N LYS A 308 4.56 -2.14 -11.75
CA LYS A 308 3.87 -2.86 -12.83
C LYS A 308 2.87 -3.88 -12.32
N ALA A 309 3.18 -4.52 -11.20
CA ALA A 309 2.32 -5.53 -10.60
C ALA A 309 1.11 -4.94 -9.85
N SER A 310 1.13 -3.63 -9.52
CA SER A 310 0.08 -3.00 -8.70
C SER A 310 -1.17 -2.77 -9.52
N ALA A 311 -2.33 -2.67 -8.88
CA ALA A 311 -3.59 -2.28 -9.50
C ALA A 311 -3.51 -0.85 -10.03
N ALA A 312 -4.24 -0.58 -11.11
CA ALA A 312 -4.40 0.78 -11.60
C ALA A 312 -5.06 1.67 -10.54
N THR A 313 -4.76 2.95 -10.57
CA THR A 313 -5.32 3.97 -9.67
C THR A 313 -6.00 5.09 -10.46
N ASP A 314 -6.87 5.83 -9.79
CA ASP A 314 -7.43 7.07 -10.32
C ASP A 314 -6.30 8.08 -10.62
N PRO A 315 -6.30 8.76 -11.78
CA PRO A 315 -5.26 9.72 -12.14
C PRO A 315 -5.17 10.95 -11.22
N GLY A 316 -6.20 11.28 -10.45
CA GLY A 316 -6.24 12.49 -9.64
C GLY A 316 -6.58 13.72 -10.50
N CYS A 317 -5.85 14.83 -10.30
CA CYS A 317 -6.11 16.04 -11.08
C CYS A 317 -5.73 15.85 -12.56
N PRO A 318 -6.48 16.44 -13.52
CA PRO A 318 -6.23 16.26 -14.95
C PRO A 318 -4.98 17.01 -15.45
N SER A 319 -4.60 18.08 -14.77
CA SER A 319 -3.45 18.94 -15.08
C SER A 319 -3.13 19.84 -13.89
N GLY A 320 -1.94 20.44 -13.88
CA GLY A 320 -1.55 21.49 -12.95
C GLY A 320 -0.19 22.08 -13.28
N ILE A 321 0.14 23.19 -12.62
CA ILE A 321 1.38 23.94 -12.78
C ILE A 321 2.49 23.28 -11.95
N ILE A 322 3.66 23.11 -12.55
CA ILE A 322 4.90 22.79 -11.84
C ILE A 322 5.42 24.10 -11.27
N ASP A 323 5.18 24.34 -10.00
CA ASP A 323 5.46 25.63 -9.39
C ASP A 323 6.98 25.89 -9.27
N PRO A 324 7.52 27.08 -9.61
CA PRO A 324 8.89 27.44 -9.28
C PRO A 324 9.03 27.78 -7.80
N VAL A 325 10.26 27.73 -7.28
CA VAL A 325 10.60 28.26 -5.96
C VAL A 325 10.19 29.73 -5.84
N GLY A 326 9.62 30.09 -4.70
CA GLY A 326 9.19 31.43 -4.36
C GLY A 326 7.67 31.62 -4.45
N PHE A 327 7.12 32.29 -3.44
CA PHE A 327 5.68 32.56 -3.33
C PHE A 327 5.19 33.52 -4.43
N GLN A 328 4.00 33.25 -4.98
CA GLN A 328 3.40 34.02 -6.10
C GLN A 328 1.96 34.47 -5.83
#